data_AF-A0A7H1C0M8-F1
#
_entry.id   AF-A0A7H1C0M8-F1
#
_cell.length_a   1.000
_cell.length_b   1.000
_cell.length_c   1.000
_cell.angle_alpha   90.00
_cell.angle_beta   90.00
_cell.angle_gamma   90.00
#
_symmetry.space_group_name_H-M   'P 1'
#
loop_
_entity.id
_entity.type
_entity.pdbx_description
1 polymer ?
#
loop_
_entity_poly.entity_id
_entity_poly.type
_entity_poly.pdbx_seq_one_letter_code
_entity_poly.pdbx_strand_id
1 'polypeptide(L)'
;MAKTEFIGSAEVAKLLDMSATNLYGWISGDRRKRRPFFPKSQMARRPNSKDRRLVHQWKKSEVLKFIKEAKEKPYYLLSEHQYEELKAESRQKDELPPSAFNAFHKQMYQLKQKRMEAVNG
;
A
#
# COMPACT_ATOMS: atom_id res chain seq x y z
N MET A 1 -5.84 -22.08 25.01
CA MET A 1 -6.03 -21.11 23.91
C MET A 1 -5.30 -19.82 24.28
N ALA A 2 -4.45 -19.27 23.41
CA ALA A 2 -3.78 -17.99 23.69
C ALA A 2 -4.82 -16.86 23.75
N LYS A 3 -4.70 -15.97 24.75
CA LYS A 3 -5.63 -14.85 24.93
C LYS A 3 -5.49 -13.88 23.75
N THR A 4 -6.60 -13.51 23.11
CA THR A 4 -6.58 -12.52 22.02
C THR A 4 -6.24 -11.15 22.61
N GLU A 5 -5.08 -10.61 22.23
CA GLU A 5 -4.58 -9.31 22.70
C GLU A 5 -5.03 -8.18 21.76
N PHE A 6 -5.47 -7.07 22.36
CA PHE A 6 -5.89 -5.87 21.64
C PHE A 6 -4.98 -4.70 22.01
N ILE A 7 -4.57 -3.93 21.00
CA ILE A 7 -3.67 -2.79 21.13
C ILE A 7 -4.32 -1.50 20.63
N GLY A 8 -4.05 -0.39 21.29
CA GLY A 8 -4.64 0.91 20.96
C GLY A 8 -3.93 1.63 19.80
N SER A 9 -4.51 2.73 19.34
CA SER A 9 -3.98 3.51 18.19
C SER A 9 -2.54 3.98 18.40
N ALA A 10 -2.17 4.38 19.61
CA ALA A 10 -0.81 4.84 19.92
C ALA A 10 0.23 3.72 19.77
N GLU A 11 -0.10 2.51 20.20
CA GLU A 11 0.79 1.35 20.10
C GLU A 11 0.92 0.89 18.64
N VAL A 12 -0.19 0.85 17.90
CA VAL A 12 -0.18 0.56 16.46
C VAL A 12 0.67 1.57 15.69
N ALA A 13 0.51 2.87 15.98
CA ALA A 13 1.29 3.92 15.33
C ALA A 13 2.79 3.79 15.62
N LYS A 14 3.15 3.43 16.86
CA LYS A 14 4.54 3.14 17.24
C LYS A 14 5.11 1.93 16.49
N LEU A 15 4.33 0.86 16.32
CA LEU A 15 4.77 -0.33 15.58
C LEU A 15 4.99 -0.05 14.07
N LEU A 16 4.30 0.95 13.53
CA LEU A 16 4.39 1.38 12.14
C LEU A 16 5.35 2.56 11.93
N ASP A 17 6.06 2.97 12.99
CA ASP A 17 6.96 4.13 12.99
C ASP A 17 6.30 5.41 12.42
N MET A 18 5.11 5.73 12.92
CA MET A 18 4.35 6.90 12.45
C MET A 18 3.52 7.57 13.54
N SER A 19 2.96 8.74 13.21
CA SER A 19 2.02 9.44 14.09
C SER A 19 0.64 8.78 14.11
N ALA A 20 -0.06 8.88 15.24
CA ALA A 20 -1.44 8.39 15.37
C ALA A 20 -2.40 9.10 14.39
N THR A 21 -2.15 10.36 14.06
CA THR A 21 -2.93 11.11 13.06
C THR A 21 -2.84 10.47 11.68
N ASN A 22 -1.64 10.04 11.27
CA ASN A 22 -1.44 9.36 10.00
C ASN A 22 -2.14 8.00 9.97
N LEU A 23 -2.11 7.27 11.09
CA LEU A 23 -2.81 6.00 11.25
C LEU A 23 -4.33 6.13 11.02
N TYR A 24 -4.97 7.19 11.55
CA TYR A 24 -6.40 7.42 11.28
C TYR A 24 -6.69 7.69 9.81
N GLY A 25 -5.74 8.32 9.09
CA GLY A 25 -5.81 8.47 7.63
C GLY A 25 -5.92 7.12 6.91
N TRP A 26 -5.23 6.08 7.38
CA TRP A 26 -5.21 4.76 6.77
C TRP A 26 -6.55 4.03 6.85
N ILE A 27 -7.38 4.35 7.84
CA ILE A 27 -8.72 3.77 8.01
C ILE A 27 -9.85 4.70 7.56
N SER A 28 -9.51 5.87 7.02
CA SER A 28 -10.48 6.85 6.55
C SER A 28 -11.26 6.36 5.30
N GLY A 29 -12.30 7.10 4.91
CA GLY A 29 -13.02 6.86 3.66
C GLY A 29 -12.33 7.44 2.42
N ASP A 30 -11.29 8.26 2.60
CA ASP A 30 -10.56 8.89 1.50
C ASP A 30 -9.61 7.89 0.85
N ARG A 31 -9.86 7.53 -0.42
CA ARG A 31 -9.09 6.54 -1.18
C ARG A 31 -7.61 6.90 -1.33
N ARG A 32 -7.25 8.19 -1.24
CA ARG A 32 -5.84 8.64 -1.31
C ARG A 32 -5.09 8.42 0.00
N LYS A 33 -5.80 8.26 1.12
CA LYS A 33 -5.22 8.05 2.45
C LYS A 33 -5.41 6.61 2.94
N ARG A 34 -6.55 6.00 2.59
CA ARG A 34 -6.93 4.64 2.99
C ARG A 34 -5.90 3.63 2.53
N ARG A 35 -5.49 2.73 3.44
CA ARG A 35 -4.65 1.57 3.14
C ARG A 35 -5.54 0.34 3.07
N PRO A 36 -5.79 -0.23 1.88
CA PRO A 36 -6.82 -1.27 1.71
C PRO A 36 -6.46 -2.57 2.45
N PHE A 37 -5.18 -2.84 2.66
CA PHE A 37 -4.68 -4.04 3.33
C PHE A 37 -4.52 -3.88 4.83
N PHE A 38 -4.62 -2.66 5.36
CA PHE A 38 -4.54 -2.45 6.80
C PHE A 38 -5.79 -3.05 7.49
N PRO A 39 -5.65 -3.80 8.61
CA PRO A 39 -6.71 -4.64 9.16
C PRO A 39 -7.82 -3.84 9.89
N LYS A 40 -8.51 -2.96 9.17
CA LYS A 40 -9.63 -2.14 9.68
C LYS A 40 -10.79 -3.01 10.19
N SER A 41 -11.05 -4.16 9.57
CA SER A 41 -12.10 -5.10 9.99
C SER A 41 -11.83 -5.75 11.35
N GLN A 42 -10.58 -5.73 11.81
CA GLN A 42 -10.15 -6.28 13.10
C GLN A 42 -10.12 -5.21 14.21
N MET A 43 -10.58 -4.00 13.88
CA MET A 43 -10.72 -2.89 14.81
C MET A 43 -12.06 -2.97 15.54
N ALA A 44 -12.04 -2.83 16.87
CA ALA A 44 -13.23 -2.73 17.70
C ALA A 44 -13.12 -1.53 18.65
N ARG A 45 -14.26 -0.94 19.00
CA ARG A 45 -14.32 0.06 20.08
C ARG A 45 -14.41 -0.68 21.41
N ARG A 46 -13.43 -0.49 22.28
CA ARG A 46 -13.33 -1.15 23.59
C ARG A 46 -13.00 -0.13 24.68
N PRO A 47 -13.38 -0.38 25.95
CA PRO A 47 -12.96 0.47 27.06
C PRO A 47 -11.44 0.58 27.11
N ASN A 48 -10.94 1.77 27.40
CA ASN A 48 -9.53 1.96 27.66
C ASN A 48 -9.16 1.34 29.01
N SER A 49 -7.92 0.86 29.17
CA SER A 49 -7.49 0.26 30.44
C SER A 49 -7.48 1.26 31.61
N LYS A 50 -7.44 2.57 31.30
CA LYS A 50 -7.38 3.68 32.28
C LYS A 50 -8.68 4.48 32.40
N ASP A 51 -9.65 4.27 31.51
CA ASP A 51 -10.88 5.08 31.42
C ASP A 51 -12.01 4.25 30.77
N ARG A 52 -13.25 4.44 31.23
CA ARG A 52 -14.44 3.83 30.62
C ARG A 52 -14.71 4.33 29.20
N ARG A 53 -14.02 5.37 28.73
CA ARG A 53 -14.10 5.83 27.34
C ARG A 53 -13.76 4.72 26.35
N LEU A 54 -14.65 4.57 25.35
CA LEU A 54 -14.46 3.62 24.26
C LEU A 54 -13.47 4.17 23.23
N VAL A 55 -12.35 3.46 23.08
CA VAL A 55 -11.27 3.79 22.12
C VAL A 55 -11.14 2.71 21.06
N HIS A 56 -10.62 3.08 19.89
CA HIS A 56 -10.30 2.11 18.83
C HIS A 56 -9.10 1.26 19.23
N GLN A 57 -9.30 -0.06 19.22
CA GLN A 57 -8.27 -1.06 19.46
C GLN A 57 -8.29 -2.12 18.36
N TRP A 58 -7.12 -2.66 18.01
CA TRP A 58 -6.94 -3.68 16.99
C TRP A 58 -6.44 -4.96 17.61
N LYS A 59 -6.81 -6.09 17.01
CA LYS A 59 -6.20 -7.38 17.34
C LYS A 59 -4.70 -7.33 16.99
N LYS A 60 -3.85 -7.48 18.00
CA LYS A 60 -2.38 -7.31 17.87
C LYS A 60 -1.77 -8.24 16.82
N SER A 61 -2.20 -9.49 16.79
CA SER A 61 -1.68 -10.49 15.84
C SER A 61 -1.92 -10.08 14.39
N GLU A 62 -3.04 -9.41 14.09
CA GLU A 62 -3.40 -8.99 12.73
C GLU A 62 -2.57 -7.77 12.31
N VAL A 63 -2.29 -6.86 13.24
CA VAL A 63 -1.38 -5.72 12.99
C VAL A 63 0.04 -6.22 12.72
N LEU A 64 0.53 -7.17 13.53
CA LEU A 64 1.86 -7.76 13.33
C LEU A 64 1.94 -8.56 12.03
N LYS A 65 0.87 -9.29 11.68
CA LYS A 65 0.76 -9.98 10.39
C LYS A 65 0.84 -8.99 9.22
N PHE A 66 0.08 -7.89 9.29
CA PHE A 66 0.15 -6.82 8.29
C PHE A 66 1.57 -6.25 8.16
N ILE A 67 2.24 -5.93 9.27
CA ILE A 67 3.62 -5.40 9.25
C ILE A 67 4.58 -6.39 8.59
N LYS A 68 4.45 -7.69 8.91
CA LYS A 68 5.27 -8.73 8.27
C LYS A 68 5.00 -8.79 6.77
N GLU A 69 3.73 -8.85 6.36
CA GLU A 69 3.35 -8.89 4.94
C GLU A 69 3.81 -7.63 4.20
N ALA A 70 3.75 -6.46 4.82
CA ALA A 70 4.22 -5.21 4.23
C ALA A 70 5.73 -5.17 3.96
N LYS A 71 6.54 -5.92 4.73
CA LYS A 71 7.97 -6.08 4.45
C LYS A 71 8.23 -6.92 3.21
N GLU A 72 7.43 -7.96 2.99
CA GLU A 72 7.55 -8.86 1.84
C GLU A 72 6.88 -8.28 0.58
N LYS A 73 5.82 -7.49 0.77
CA LYS A 73 4.94 -6.97 -0.27
C LYS A 73 4.73 -5.46 -0.05
N PRO A 74 5.63 -4.61 -0.55
CA PRO A 74 5.57 -3.16 -0.31
C PRO A 74 4.25 -2.50 -0.73
N TYR A 75 3.52 -3.10 -1.69
CA TYR A 75 2.21 -2.60 -2.14
C TYR A 75 1.13 -2.60 -1.04
N TYR A 76 1.34 -3.32 0.07
CA TYR A 76 0.46 -3.27 1.25
C TYR A 76 0.41 -1.89 1.90
N LEU A 77 1.46 -1.09 1.72
CA LEU A 77 1.59 0.27 2.24
C LEU A 77 1.07 1.33 1.26
N LEU A 78 0.63 0.95 0.06
CA LEU A 78 0.06 1.89 -0.90
C LEU A 78 -1.33 2.33 -0.48
N SER A 79 -1.65 3.58 -0.80
CA SER A 79 -3.04 4.00 -0.78
C SER A 79 -3.86 3.17 -1.76
N GLU A 80 -5.16 3.06 -1.51
CA GLU A 80 -6.05 2.38 -2.45
C GLU A 80 -5.97 2.99 -3.85
N HIS A 81 -5.89 4.32 -3.95
CA HIS A 81 -5.69 5.00 -5.23
C HIS A 81 -4.46 4.48 -5.97
N GLN A 82 -3.30 4.54 -5.32
CA GLN A 82 -2.03 4.06 -5.88
C GLN A 82 -2.07 2.57 -6.21
N TYR A 83 -2.75 1.76 -5.41
CA TYR A 83 -2.86 0.33 -5.65
C TYR A 83 -3.72 0.01 -6.86
N GLU A 84 -4.83 0.74 -7.07
CA GLU A 84 -5.66 0.58 -8.27
C GLU A 84 -4.95 1.13 -9.52
N GLU A 85 -4.17 2.21 -9.41
CA GLU A 85 -3.28 2.67 -10.50
C GLU A 85 -2.25 1.61 -10.86
N LEU A 86 -1.55 1.04 -9.87
CA LEU A 86 -0.58 -0.04 -10.09
C LEU A 86 -1.23 -1.25 -10.79
N LYS A 87 -2.43 -1.65 -10.36
CA LYS A 87 -3.20 -2.71 -11.03
C LYS A 87 -3.56 -2.35 -12.47
N ALA A 88 -3.99 -1.12 -12.72
CA ALA A 88 -4.36 -0.66 -14.05
C ALA A 88 -3.14 -0.66 -14.98
N GLU A 89 -1.99 -0.19 -14.50
CA GLU A 89 -0.72 -0.24 -15.23
C GLU A 89 -0.29 -1.69 -15.53
N SER A 90 -0.43 -2.61 -14.58
CA SER A 90 -0.16 -4.04 -14.82
C SER A 90 -1.09 -4.62 -15.87
N ARG A 91 -2.40 -4.33 -15.80
CA ARG A 91 -3.37 -4.78 -16.80
C ARG A 91 -3.09 -4.21 -18.18
N GLN A 92 -2.70 -2.94 -18.29
CA GLN A 92 -2.31 -2.35 -19.58
C GLN A 92 -1.06 -3.01 -20.16
N LYS A 93 -0.10 -3.44 -19.34
CA LYS A 93 1.05 -4.23 -19.81
C LYS A 93 0.64 -5.61 -20.32
N ASP A 94 -0.35 -6.23 -19.68
CA ASP A 94 -0.88 -7.54 -20.07
C ASP A 94 -1.85 -7.46 -21.28
N GLU A 95 -2.52 -6.32 -21.48
CA GLU A 95 -3.44 -6.05 -22.61
C GLU A 95 -2.74 -5.51 -23.86
N LEU A 96 -1.48 -5.08 -23.77
CA LEU A 96 -0.69 -4.78 -24.96
C LEU A 96 -0.35 -6.10 -25.65
N PRO A 97 -0.81 -6.35 -26.90
CA PRO A 97 -0.36 -7.52 -27.64
C PRO A 97 1.17 -7.46 -27.74
N PRO A 98 1.89 -8.59 -27.61
CA PRO A 98 3.35 -8.64 -27.69
C PRO A 98 3.92 -7.96 -28.96
N SER A 99 3.11 -7.84 -30.01
CA SER A 99 3.41 -7.12 -31.25
C SER A 99 3.53 -5.60 -31.08
N ALA A 100 2.73 -4.96 -30.23
CA ALA A 100 2.72 -3.50 -30.02
C ALA A 100 3.93 -3.05 -29.19
N PHE A 101 4.31 -3.82 -28.18
CA PHE A 101 5.51 -3.56 -27.37
C PHE A 101 6.80 -3.70 -28.19
N ASN A 102 6.89 -4.73 -29.03
CA ASN A 102 8.01 -4.92 -29.96
C ASN A 102 8.09 -3.83 -31.03
N ALA A 103 6.96 -3.35 -31.55
CA ALA A 103 6.92 -2.25 -32.51
C ALA A 103 7.39 -0.92 -31.89
N PHE A 104 6.96 -0.62 -30.66
CA PHE A 104 7.40 0.56 -29.92
C PHE A 104 8.91 0.53 -29.62
N HIS A 105 9.44 -0.61 -29.17
CA HIS A 105 10.87 -0.77 -28.92
C HIS A 105 11.72 -0.63 -30.20
N LYS A 106 11.25 -1.17 -31.32
CA LYS A 106 11.92 -0.98 -32.63
C LYS A 106 11.95 0.50 -33.04
N GLN A 107 10.84 1.23 -32.89
CA GLN A 107 10.81 2.66 -33.20
C GLN A 107 11.77 3.47 -32.30
N MET A 108 11.78 3.20 -30.99
CA MET A 108 12.68 3.89 -30.06
C MET A 108 14.16 3.57 -30.33
N TYR A 109 14.48 2.32 -30.69
CA TYR A 109 15.83 1.92 -31.08
C TYR A 109 16.29 2.62 -32.38
N GLN A 110 15.43 2.67 -33.40
CA GLN A 110 15.73 3.37 -34.66
C GLN A 110 15.92 4.88 -34.45
N LEU A 111 15.10 5.51 -33.60
CA LEU A 111 15.26 6.92 -33.22
C LEU A 111 16.59 7.18 -32.51
N LYS A 112 17.03 6.26 -31.65
CA LYS A 112 18.32 6.35 -30.96
C LYS A 112 19.49 6.23 -31.93
N GLN A 113 19.43 5.33 -32.90
CA GLN A 113 20.47 5.19 -33.93
C GLN A 113 20.59 6.46 -34.79
N LYS A 114 19.47 6.98 -35.29
CA LYS A 114 19.45 8.22 -36.09
C LYS A 114 20.05 9.41 -35.32
N ARG A 115 19.82 9.51 -34.02
CA ARG A 115 20.41 10.55 -33.17
C ARG A 115 21.92 10.39 -32.97
N MET A 116 22.43 9.16 -32.93
CA MET A 116 23.88 8.92 -32.82
C MET A 116 24.60 9.15 -34.15
N GLU A 117 23.97 8.81 -35.27
CA GLU A 117 24.48 9.11 -36.62
C GLU A 117 24.56 10.62 -36.87
N ALA A 118 23.56 11.39 -36.43
CA ALA A 118 23.53 12.84 -36.56
C ALA A 118 24.55 13.59 -35.66
N VAL A 119 25.16 12.91 -34.68
CA VAL A 119 26.19 13.49 -33.79
C VAL A 119 27.60 13.17 -34.29
N ASN A 120 27.76 12.17 -35.16
CA ASN A 120 29.04 11.74 -35.73
C ASN A 120 29.22 12.14 -37.21
N GLY A 121 28.29 12.92 -37.77
CA GLY A 121 28.32 13.42 -39.16
C GLY A 121 28.52 14.92 -39.25
#